data_AF-A0A317FHV7-F1
#
_entry.id   AF-A0A317FHV7-F1
#
_cell.length_a   1.000
_cell.length_b   1.000
_cell.length_c   1.000
_cell.angle_alpha   90.00
_cell.angle_beta   90.00
_cell.angle_gamma   90.00
#
_symmetry.space_group_name_H-M   'P 1'
#
loop_
_entity.id
_entity.type
_entity.pdbx_description
1 polymer ?
#
loop_
_entity_poly.entity_id
_entity_poly.type
_entity_poly.pdbx_seq_one_letter_code
_entity_poly.pdbx_strand_id
1 'polypeptide(L)'
;MAATGPLKVASPKHVVRLKNTICPYCIRPLVRQVEPNVDHVIGRRFVPLGSIEGQWNLLVKSCRACNEKKSRHESVVSAVILQPDAFGQHPADMDLVRQEAARKGSARHPKTKRAVRDSRTEQVLHGNLGPSASLSFQIVGPPQVPPDDADGLAHMQVQAIFFLLTLDEQTKNGSALPGVFCTVAEARRADWGNVRLKAFAEYTANWLPRFRGIAANGFFKAVIRRHPELKPIWSWALEWNRSMRIVGFFGEETLVEEAAAALPFPEMSAWRPQPDGRRVRMRFEEELAEAEDTLFSTQGFETDDDPADSTGS
;
A
#
# COMPACT_ATOMS: atom_id res chain seq x y z
N MET A 1 23.50 10.20 1.72
CA MET A 1 23.71 9.96 3.16
C MET A 1 23.06 8.64 3.52
N ALA A 2 23.81 7.70 4.11
CA ALA A 2 23.22 6.44 4.55
C ALA A 2 22.29 6.71 5.72
N ALA A 3 21.02 6.30 5.61
CA ALA A 3 20.08 6.32 6.72
C ALA A 3 20.54 5.30 7.79
N THR A 4 21.50 5.69 8.62
CA THR A 4 22.07 4.86 9.70
C THR A 4 21.46 5.17 11.05
N GLY A 5 20.51 6.11 11.13
CA GLY A 5 19.85 6.49 12.38
C GLY A 5 19.16 5.32 13.11
N PRO A 6 18.75 5.51 14.37
CA PRO A 6 18.07 4.47 15.14
C PRO A 6 16.75 4.04 14.48
N LEU A 7 16.26 2.87 14.88
CA LEU A 7 14.92 2.41 14.55
C LEU A 7 13.89 3.48 14.94
N LYS A 8 12.95 3.82 14.04
CA LYS A 8 11.82 4.70 14.36
C LYS A 8 10.54 3.88 14.41
N VAL A 9 10.08 3.57 15.62
CA VAL A 9 8.74 3.05 15.85
C VAL A 9 7.79 4.23 16.04
N ALA A 10 6.71 4.26 15.25
CA ALA A 10 5.68 5.27 15.43
C ALA A 10 4.91 5.02 16.74
N SER A 11 4.96 5.97 17.68
CA SER A 11 4.12 5.93 18.89
C SER A 11 2.64 5.97 18.48
N PRO A 12 1.77 5.04 18.94
CA PRO A 12 0.38 4.93 18.49
C PRO A 12 -0.47 6.19 18.67
N LYS A 13 -0.13 7.07 19.62
CA LYS A 13 -1.00 8.17 20.09
C LYS A 13 -0.54 9.57 19.67
N HIS A 14 0.52 9.71 18.87
CA HIS A 14 1.13 11.01 18.62
C HIS A 14 1.25 11.36 17.14
N VAL A 15 0.73 12.53 16.79
CA VAL A 15 0.95 13.14 15.48
C VAL A 15 2.38 13.69 15.40
N VAL A 16 3.15 13.25 14.41
CA VAL A 16 4.51 13.75 14.15
C VAL A 16 4.41 14.87 13.11
N ARG A 17 4.70 16.10 13.51
CA ARG A 17 4.72 17.25 12.58
C ARG A 17 6.15 17.67 12.26
N LEU A 18 6.55 17.52 10.99
CA LEU A 18 7.87 17.93 10.52
C LEU A 18 7.92 19.43 10.27
N LYS A 19 9.08 20.02 10.61
CA LYS A 19 9.42 21.42 10.30
C LYS A 19 10.32 21.51 9.05
N ASN A 20 10.08 20.63 8.08
CA ASN A 20 10.93 20.49 6.91
C ASN A 20 10.95 21.76 6.03
N THR A 21 12.09 22.01 5.39
CA THR A 21 12.33 23.21 4.55
C THR A 21 12.34 22.89 3.06
N ILE A 22 12.36 21.61 2.69
CA ILE A 22 12.18 21.09 1.33
C ILE A 22 10.93 20.20 1.26
N CYS A 23 10.24 20.15 0.11
CA CYS A 23 9.08 19.27 -0.08
C CYS A 23 9.52 17.81 -0.01
N PRO A 24 8.90 16.93 0.81
CA PRO A 24 9.33 15.55 0.94
C PRO A 24 9.13 14.73 -0.34
N TYR A 25 8.20 15.14 -1.21
CA TYR A 25 7.83 14.38 -2.40
C TYR A 25 8.67 14.69 -3.63
N CYS A 26 9.14 15.93 -3.78
CA CYS A 26 9.91 16.37 -4.94
C CYS A 26 11.27 16.96 -4.59
N ILE A 27 11.62 17.03 -3.30
CA ILE A 27 12.90 17.48 -2.76
C ILE A 27 13.21 18.96 -3.09
N ARG A 28 12.27 19.70 -3.68
CA ARG A 28 12.43 21.13 -3.98
C ARG A 28 12.30 21.99 -2.72
N PRO A 29 13.11 23.07 -2.58
CA PRO A 29 12.96 24.04 -1.51
C PRO A 29 11.54 24.63 -1.40
N LEU A 30 11.04 24.72 -0.17
CA LEU A 30 9.80 25.41 0.18
C LEU A 30 10.13 26.88 0.48
N VAL A 31 10.43 27.64 -0.58
CA VAL A 31 10.63 29.10 -0.47
C VAL A 31 9.28 29.81 -0.32
N ARG A 32 9.27 31.04 0.23
CA ARG A 32 8.05 31.84 0.47
C ARG A 32 7.10 31.97 -0.74
N GLN A 33 7.62 31.84 -1.96
CA GLN A 33 6.83 31.90 -3.20
C GLN A 33 6.00 30.63 -3.47
N VAL A 34 6.32 29.52 -2.81
CA VAL A 34 5.55 28.28 -2.82
C VAL A 34 4.91 28.15 -1.45
N GLU A 35 3.69 28.66 -1.27
CA GLU A 35 2.98 28.55 0.01
C GLU A 35 2.98 27.09 0.48
N PRO A 36 3.69 26.76 1.58
CA PRO A 36 3.80 25.38 2.03
C PRO A 36 2.46 24.96 2.62
N ASN A 37 1.90 23.87 2.08
CA ASN A 37 0.71 23.26 2.64
C ASN A 37 1.11 22.20 3.66
N VAL A 38 0.36 22.14 4.76
CA VAL A 38 0.46 21.02 5.70
C VAL A 38 -0.29 19.85 5.09
N ASP A 39 0.45 18.82 4.71
CA ASP A 39 -0.10 17.57 4.19
C ASP A 39 -0.07 16.50 5.29
N HIS A 40 -1.12 15.69 5.32
CA HIS A 40 -1.20 14.50 6.17
C HIS A 40 -0.80 13.31 5.32
N VAL A 41 0.33 12.65 5.60
CA VAL A 41 0.82 11.52 4.80
C VAL A 41 -0.25 10.43 4.66
N ILE A 42 -1.04 10.24 5.71
CA ILE A 42 -2.31 9.51 5.64
C ILE A 42 -3.43 10.55 5.62
N GLY A 43 -4.03 10.78 4.45
CA GLY A 43 -5.14 11.71 4.30
C GLY A 43 -6.34 11.34 5.18
N ARG A 44 -6.98 12.32 5.82
CA ARG A 44 -8.14 12.06 6.70
C ARG A 44 -9.34 11.45 5.99
N ARG A 45 -9.43 11.67 4.67
CA ARG A 45 -10.46 11.08 3.80
C ARG A 45 -9.97 9.82 3.08
N PHE A 46 -8.73 9.37 3.32
CA PHE A 46 -8.20 8.14 2.73
C PHE A 46 -8.71 6.90 3.50
N VAL A 47 -8.70 6.99 4.83
CA VAL A 47 -9.22 6.00 5.78
C VAL A 47 -10.66 6.34 6.21
N PRO A 48 -11.41 5.41 6.85
CA PRO A 48 -12.76 5.71 7.36
C PRO A 48 -12.76 6.90 8.33
N LEU A 49 -13.82 7.71 8.28
CA LEU A 49 -13.95 8.89 9.14
C LEU A 49 -13.84 8.52 10.62
N GLY A 50 -13.16 9.35 11.41
CA GLY A 50 -12.92 9.13 12.84
C GLY A 50 -11.80 8.12 13.15
N SER A 51 -11.42 7.23 12.22
CA SER A 51 -10.44 6.17 12.50
C SER A 51 -9.05 6.71 12.85
N ILE A 52 -8.66 7.87 12.29
CA ILE A 52 -7.33 8.48 12.48
C ILE A 52 -7.26 9.48 13.65
N GLU A 53 -8.38 9.76 14.31
CA GLU A 53 -8.42 10.74 15.40
C GLU A 53 -7.66 10.21 16.63
N GLY A 54 -6.74 11.03 17.16
CA GLY A 54 -5.88 10.62 18.29
C GLY A 54 -4.87 9.51 17.95
N GLN A 55 -4.74 9.12 16.67
CA GLN A 55 -3.79 8.12 16.21
C GLN A 55 -2.53 8.76 15.64
N TRP A 56 -1.48 7.96 15.51
CA TRP A 56 -0.27 8.35 14.79
C TRP A 56 -0.59 8.82 13.36
N ASN A 57 0.03 9.92 12.96
CA ASN A 57 0.09 10.36 11.57
C ASN A 57 1.34 11.23 11.37
N LEU A 58 1.89 11.23 10.16
CA LEU A 58 2.99 12.10 9.77
C LEU A 58 2.44 13.31 9.02
N LEU A 59 2.69 14.50 9.57
CA LEU A 59 2.35 15.79 8.94
C LEU A 59 3.62 16.43 8.41
N VAL A 60 3.63 16.73 7.12
CA VAL A 60 4.77 17.32 6.42
C VAL A 60 4.39 18.63 5.79
N LYS A 61 5.36 19.54 5.60
CA LYS A 61 5.18 20.67 4.70
C LYS A 61 5.47 20.20 3.28
N SER A 62 4.55 20.41 2.35
CA SER A 62 4.75 20.04 0.95
C SER A 62 4.37 21.18 0.02
N CYS A 63 4.89 21.15 -1.21
CA CYS A 63 4.42 22.07 -2.24
C CYS A 63 2.99 21.67 -2.65
N ARG A 64 2.19 22.66 -3.04
CA ARG A 64 0.79 22.47 -3.43
C ARG A 64 0.60 21.40 -4.51
N ALA A 65 1.44 21.42 -5.56
CA ALA A 65 1.36 20.48 -6.66
C ALA A 65 1.50 19.01 -6.22
N CYS A 66 2.46 18.72 -5.33
CA CYS A 66 2.60 17.36 -4.79
C CYS A 66 1.44 16.99 -3.88
N ASN A 67 1.00 17.88 -2.99
CA ASN A 67 -0.15 17.61 -2.11
C ASN A 67 -1.42 17.30 -2.91
N GLU A 68 -1.72 18.08 -3.96
CA GLU A 68 -2.85 17.84 -4.85
C GLU A 68 -2.72 16.52 -5.61
N LYS A 69 -1.51 16.20 -6.10
CA LYS A 69 -1.23 14.91 -6.76
C LYS A 69 -1.51 13.74 -5.83
N LYS A 70 -1.00 13.78 -4.59
CA LYS A 70 -1.26 12.75 -3.57
C LYS A 70 -2.74 12.64 -3.26
N SER A 71 -3.39 13.77 -2.99
CA SER A 71 -4.83 13.83 -2.65
C SER A 71 -5.70 13.21 -3.75
N ARG A 72 -5.32 13.38 -5.02
CA ARG A 72 -5.97 12.72 -6.15
C ARG A 72 -5.81 11.20 -6.10
N HIS A 73 -4.58 10.71 -5.93
CA HIS A 73 -4.33 9.27 -5.79
C HIS A 73 -5.09 8.68 -4.59
N GLU A 74 -5.04 9.32 -3.42
CA GLU A 74 -5.81 8.91 -2.23
C GLU A 74 -7.32 8.84 -2.50
N SER A 75 -7.86 9.81 -3.22
CA SER A 75 -9.29 9.85 -3.56
C SER A 75 -9.70 8.69 -4.46
N VAL A 76 -8.89 8.39 -5.49
CA VAL A 76 -9.15 7.27 -6.41
C VAL A 76 -9.00 5.94 -5.69
N VAL A 77 -7.85 5.71 -5.06
CA VAL A 77 -7.53 4.43 -4.39
C VAL A 77 -8.58 4.13 -3.32
N SER A 78 -8.83 5.07 -2.41
CA SER A 78 -9.77 4.83 -1.31
C SER A 78 -11.22 4.67 -1.77
N ALA A 79 -11.63 5.29 -2.88
CA ALA A 79 -12.97 5.08 -3.41
C ALA A 79 -13.17 3.64 -3.88
N VAL A 80 -12.13 3.02 -4.42
CA VAL A 80 -12.16 1.64 -4.93
C VAL A 80 -11.99 0.61 -3.82
N ILE A 81 -10.97 0.74 -2.96
CA ILE A 81 -10.64 -0.30 -1.97
C ILE A 81 -11.61 -0.38 -0.79
N LEU A 82 -12.51 0.59 -0.62
CA LEU A 82 -13.58 0.52 0.38
C LEU A 82 -14.85 -0.16 -0.15
N GLN A 83 -14.98 -0.32 -1.48
CA GLN A 83 -16.13 -1.01 -2.05
C GLN A 83 -16.16 -2.47 -1.62
N PRO A 84 -17.37 -3.06 -1.48
CA PRO A 84 -17.48 -4.47 -1.21
C PRO A 84 -16.92 -5.31 -2.38
N ASP A 85 -16.59 -6.55 -2.10
CA ASP A 85 -16.23 -7.53 -3.09
C ASP A 85 -17.43 -8.00 -3.93
N ALA A 86 -17.23 -9.00 -4.78
CA ALA A 86 -18.27 -9.56 -5.64
C ALA A 86 -19.43 -10.20 -4.85
N PHE A 87 -19.20 -10.59 -3.60
CA PHE A 87 -20.19 -11.20 -2.69
C PHE A 87 -20.87 -10.17 -1.78
N GLY A 88 -20.54 -8.88 -1.92
CA GLY A 88 -21.10 -7.82 -1.09
C GLY A 88 -20.39 -7.67 0.27
N GLN A 89 -19.27 -8.35 0.48
CA GLN A 89 -18.53 -8.28 1.73
C GLN A 89 -17.57 -7.09 1.73
N HIS A 90 -17.58 -6.32 2.83
CA HIS A 90 -16.65 -5.20 3.00
C HIS A 90 -15.32 -5.66 3.64
N PRO A 91 -14.21 -4.92 3.43
CA PRO A 91 -12.89 -5.30 3.95
C PRO A 91 -12.78 -5.44 5.47
N ALA A 92 -13.69 -4.79 6.19
CA ALA A 92 -13.90 -4.95 7.62
C ALA A 92 -15.38 -4.81 7.92
N ASP A 93 -15.87 -5.63 8.86
CA ASP A 93 -17.28 -5.61 9.28
C ASP A 93 -17.52 -4.46 10.26
N MET A 94 -17.50 -3.24 9.74
CA MET A 94 -17.72 -2.02 10.50
C MET A 94 -18.66 -1.09 9.73
N ASP A 95 -19.67 -0.56 10.41
CA ASP A 95 -20.63 0.38 9.80
C ASP A 95 -19.95 1.61 9.21
N LEU A 96 -18.85 2.06 9.82
CA LEU A 96 -18.02 3.17 9.31
C LEU A 96 -17.48 2.89 7.90
N VAL A 97 -17.05 1.66 7.62
CA VAL A 97 -16.54 1.26 6.31
C VAL A 97 -17.67 1.25 5.28
N ARG A 98 -18.84 0.72 5.65
CA ARG A 98 -20.03 0.68 4.77
C ARG A 98 -20.51 2.08 4.41
N GLN A 99 -20.59 2.98 5.39
CA GLN A 99 -20.98 4.37 5.18
C GLN A 99 -19.98 5.10 4.26
N GLU A 100 -18.68 4.93 4.51
CA GLU A 100 -17.64 5.57 3.71
C GLU A 100 -17.59 5.01 2.28
N ALA A 101 -17.79 3.70 2.12
CA ALA A 101 -17.90 3.05 0.82
C ALA A 101 -19.09 3.59 0.01
N ALA A 102 -20.26 3.73 0.64
CA ALA A 102 -21.45 4.31 0.01
C ALA A 102 -21.21 5.77 -0.40
N ARG A 103 -20.61 6.56 0.49
CA ARG A 103 -20.26 7.98 0.23
C ARG A 103 -19.30 8.13 -0.95
N LYS A 104 -18.28 7.28 -1.04
CA LYS A 104 -17.28 7.32 -2.12
C LYS A 104 -17.69 6.57 -3.38
N GLY A 105 -18.71 5.71 -3.33
CA GLY A 105 -19.17 4.93 -4.48
C GLY A 105 -19.64 5.78 -5.65
N SER A 106 -20.04 7.03 -5.41
CA SER A 106 -20.42 8.01 -6.43
C SER A 106 -19.24 8.69 -7.12
N ALA A 107 -18.01 8.56 -6.58
CA ALA A 107 -16.82 9.13 -7.19
C ALA A 107 -16.60 8.55 -8.59
N ARG A 108 -16.07 9.36 -9.51
CA ARG A 108 -15.85 8.93 -10.90
C ARG A 108 -14.55 8.14 -11.02
N HIS A 109 -14.64 6.92 -11.51
CA HIS A 109 -13.49 6.05 -11.74
C HIS A 109 -12.67 6.56 -12.96
N PRO A 110 -11.33 6.70 -12.86
CA PRO A 110 -10.52 7.30 -13.93
C PRO A 110 -10.56 6.55 -15.27
N LYS A 111 -10.55 5.21 -15.23
CA LYS A 111 -10.56 4.35 -16.44
C LYS A 111 -11.94 4.24 -17.10
N THR A 112 -12.94 3.77 -16.36
CA THR A 112 -14.30 3.53 -16.88
C THR A 112 -15.12 4.80 -17.07
N LYS A 113 -14.73 5.92 -16.43
CA LYS A 113 -15.46 7.19 -16.38
C LYS A 113 -16.86 7.09 -15.75
N ARG A 114 -17.21 5.95 -15.14
CA ARG A 114 -18.46 5.69 -14.41
C ARG A 114 -18.26 5.96 -12.91
N ALA A 115 -19.35 6.00 -12.14
CA ALA A 115 -19.24 5.97 -10.70
C ALA A 115 -18.51 4.68 -10.26
N VAL A 116 -17.71 4.74 -9.19
CA VAL A 116 -16.89 3.61 -8.74
C VAL A 116 -17.78 2.41 -8.42
N ARG A 117 -18.93 2.60 -7.77
CA ARG A 117 -19.89 1.51 -7.48
C ARG A 117 -20.41 0.78 -8.73
N ASP A 118 -20.39 1.47 -9.88
CA ASP A 118 -20.87 0.97 -11.17
C ASP A 118 -19.71 0.54 -12.09
N SER A 119 -18.46 0.64 -11.63
CA SER A 119 -17.24 0.35 -12.41
C SER A 119 -16.80 -1.10 -12.27
N ARG A 120 -17.75 -2.04 -12.30
CA ARG A 120 -17.45 -3.48 -12.27
C ARG A 120 -16.72 -3.91 -13.53
N THR A 121 -15.86 -4.91 -13.39
CA THR A 121 -15.14 -5.49 -14.53
C THR A 121 -15.88 -6.74 -14.97
N GLU A 122 -16.41 -6.74 -16.19
CA GLU A 122 -17.14 -7.88 -16.73
C GLU A 122 -16.28 -8.62 -17.76
N GLN A 123 -16.21 -9.94 -17.62
CA GLN A 123 -15.48 -10.81 -18.55
C GLN A 123 -16.32 -12.02 -18.87
N VAL A 124 -16.70 -12.15 -20.14
CA VAL A 124 -17.37 -13.36 -20.64
C VAL A 124 -16.30 -14.35 -21.06
N LEU A 125 -16.35 -15.54 -20.48
CA LEU A 125 -15.52 -16.68 -20.82
C LEU A 125 -16.32 -17.65 -21.65
N HIS A 126 -15.78 -18.06 -22.79
CA HIS A 126 -16.35 -19.12 -23.62
C HIS A 126 -15.52 -20.40 -23.49
N GLY A 127 -16.21 -21.52 -23.36
CA GLY A 127 -15.66 -22.87 -23.38
C GLY A 127 -16.51 -23.81 -24.21
N ASN A 128 -15.92 -24.92 -24.65
CA ASN A 128 -16.66 -26.00 -25.33
C ASN A 128 -16.64 -27.24 -24.42
N LEU A 129 -17.82 -27.79 -24.11
CA LEU A 129 -17.96 -29.06 -23.39
C LEU A 129 -17.93 -30.29 -24.32
N GLY A 130 -17.79 -30.05 -25.63
CA GLY A 130 -17.69 -31.08 -26.66
C GLY A 130 -17.90 -30.49 -28.06
N PRO A 131 -17.97 -31.33 -29.10
CA PRO A 131 -18.17 -30.88 -30.49
C PRO A 131 -19.48 -30.13 -30.74
N SER A 132 -20.47 -30.28 -29.86
CA SER A 132 -21.84 -29.79 -30.06
C SER A 132 -22.39 -28.99 -28.87
N ALA A 133 -21.55 -28.71 -27.85
CA ALA A 133 -21.96 -28.00 -26.65
C ALA A 133 -20.99 -26.86 -26.35
N SER A 134 -21.48 -25.63 -26.38
CA SER A 134 -20.76 -24.44 -25.93
C SER A 134 -21.29 -24.00 -24.57
N LEU A 135 -20.39 -23.41 -23.77
CA LEU A 135 -20.64 -22.92 -22.44
C LEU A 135 -20.10 -21.51 -22.36
N SER A 136 -20.89 -20.58 -21.84
CA SER A 136 -20.45 -19.22 -21.54
C SER A 136 -20.66 -18.91 -20.06
N PHE A 137 -19.65 -18.33 -19.45
CA PHE A 137 -19.72 -17.82 -18.08
C PHE A 137 -19.41 -16.33 -18.11
N GLN A 138 -20.24 -15.52 -17.47
CA GLN A 138 -19.91 -14.12 -17.21
C GLN A 138 -19.32 -14.01 -15.81
N ILE A 139 -18.08 -13.55 -15.73
CA ILE A 139 -17.42 -13.22 -14.48
C ILE A 139 -17.54 -11.70 -14.28
N VAL A 140 -17.98 -11.30 -13.09
CA VAL A 140 -18.08 -9.89 -12.70
C VAL A 140 -17.15 -9.66 -11.51
N GLY A 141 -16.07 -8.93 -11.74
CA GLY A 141 -15.12 -8.52 -10.71
C GLY A 141 -15.46 -7.15 -10.13
N PRO A 142 -15.01 -6.87 -8.89
CA PRO A 142 -15.15 -5.55 -8.29
C PRO A 142 -14.35 -4.50 -9.08
N PRO A 143 -14.63 -3.20 -8.85
CA PRO A 143 -13.81 -2.12 -9.41
C PRO A 143 -12.33 -2.31 -9.05
N GLN A 144 -11.42 -2.08 -10.00
CA GLN A 144 -9.99 -2.28 -9.81
C GLN A 144 -9.28 -0.95 -9.64
N VAL A 145 -8.30 -0.88 -8.73
CA VAL A 145 -7.50 0.34 -8.56
C VAL A 145 -6.64 0.50 -9.82
N PRO A 146 -6.60 1.69 -10.46
CA PRO A 146 -5.64 1.93 -11.54
C PRO A 146 -4.20 1.79 -11.01
N PRO A 147 -3.32 1.01 -11.69
CA PRO A 147 -1.94 0.79 -11.21
C PRO A 147 -1.18 2.09 -10.94
N ASP A 148 -1.25 3.07 -11.85
CA ASP A 148 -0.59 4.38 -11.68
C ASP A 148 -1.05 5.14 -10.42
N ASP A 149 -2.30 4.92 -9.98
CA ASP A 149 -2.82 5.54 -8.76
C ASP A 149 -2.38 4.79 -7.50
N ALA A 150 -2.29 3.46 -7.55
CA ALA A 150 -1.75 2.64 -6.47
C ALA A 150 -0.25 2.91 -6.29
N ASP A 151 0.55 2.73 -7.34
CA ASP A 151 2.00 2.98 -7.34
C ASP A 151 2.32 4.43 -6.98
N GLY A 152 1.59 5.39 -7.57
CA GLY A 152 1.76 6.81 -7.29
C GLY A 152 1.51 7.14 -5.81
N LEU A 153 0.47 6.57 -5.21
CA LEU A 153 0.20 6.76 -3.78
C LEU A 153 1.26 6.10 -2.90
N ALA A 154 1.61 4.84 -3.19
CA ALA A 154 2.58 4.08 -2.43
C ALA A 154 3.95 4.77 -2.44
N HIS A 155 4.44 5.18 -3.61
CA HIS A 155 5.67 5.92 -3.75
C HIS A 155 5.66 7.20 -2.90
N MET A 156 4.58 7.98 -2.92
CA MET A 156 4.50 9.22 -2.14
C MET A 156 4.49 8.95 -0.63
N GLN A 157 3.72 7.96 -0.16
CA GLN A 157 3.68 7.60 1.26
C GLN A 157 5.02 7.05 1.76
N VAL A 158 5.64 6.13 1.01
CA VAL A 158 6.97 5.58 1.32
C VAL A 158 8.03 6.68 1.29
N GLN A 159 8.01 7.57 0.31
CA GLN A 159 8.93 8.71 0.22
C GLN A 159 8.79 9.65 1.43
N ALA A 160 7.59 9.96 1.89
CA ALA A 160 7.42 10.81 3.08
C ALA A 160 7.90 10.12 4.37
N ILE A 161 7.66 8.83 4.52
CA ILE A 161 8.16 8.05 5.65
C ILE A 161 9.70 7.96 5.61
N PHE A 162 10.28 7.71 4.43
CA PHE A 162 11.73 7.69 4.25
C PHE A 162 12.36 9.06 4.50
N PHE A 163 11.67 10.13 4.11
CA PHE A 163 12.07 11.49 4.44
C PHE A 163 12.15 11.70 5.96
N LEU A 164 11.17 11.21 6.73
CA LEU A 164 11.23 11.21 8.21
C LEU A 164 12.42 10.39 8.74
N LEU A 165 12.72 9.22 8.14
CA LEU A 165 13.84 8.38 8.54
C LEU A 165 15.21 9.03 8.32
N THR A 166 15.30 9.91 7.33
CA THR A 166 16.53 10.56 6.87
C THR A 166 16.59 12.04 7.21
N LEU A 167 15.65 12.53 8.02
CA LEU A 167 15.57 13.92 8.42
C LEU A 167 16.80 14.30 9.27
N ASP A 168 17.56 15.25 8.77
CA ASP A 168 18.60 15.95 9.51
C ASP A 168 17.94 17.06 10.36
N GLU A 169 18.15 17.01 11.68
CA GLU A 169 17.50 17.94 12.61
C GLU A 169 18.05 19.36 12.55
N GLN A 170 19.24 19.60 12.01
CA GLN A 170 19.80 20.95 11.92
C GLN A 170 19.24 21.69 10.70
N THR A 171 19.32 21.04 9.54
CA THR A 171 18.88 21.57 8.24
C THR A 171 17.37 21.43 8.02
N LYS A 172 16.73 20.51 8.76
CA LYS A 172 15.33 20.07 8.56
C LYS A 172 15.10 19.46 7.17
N ASN A 173 16.12 18.86 6.59
CA ASN A 173 16.05 18.20 5.29
C ASN A 173 16.10 16.68 5.46
N GLY A 174 15.20 15.97 4.77
CA GLY A 174 15.29 14.54 4.54
C GLY A 174 15.82 14.24 3.13
N SER A 175 16.04 12.98 2.84
CA SER A 175 16.53 12.52 1.54
C SER A 175 15.39 11.99 0.65
N ALA A 176 15.60 12.06 -0.67
CA ALA A 176 14.84 11.27 -1.63
C ALA A 176 15.10 9.77 -1.42
N LEU A 177 14.15 8.93 -1.85
CA LEU A 177 14.38 7.50 -1.98
C LEU A 177 15.60 7.26 -2.88
N PRO A 178 16.53 6.37 -2.50
CA PRO A 178 17.67 6.02 -3.34
C PRO A 178 17.23 5.18 -4.55
N GLY A 179 17.81 5.48 -5.71
CA GLY A 179 17.70 4.69 -6.93
C GLY A 179 16.26 4.51 -7.44
N VAL A 180 15.90 3.29 -7.82
CA VAL A 180 14.59 2.94 -8.40
C VAL A 180 13.58 2.56 -7.32
N PHE A 181 12.30 2.72 -7.62
CA PHE A 181 11.18 2.26 -6.79
C PHE A 181 10.38 1.22 -7.56
N CYS A 182 10.29 0.02 -7.02
CA CYS A 182 9.68 -1.14 -7.68
C CYS A 182 8.57 -1.71 -6.82
N THR A 183 7.35 -1.76 -7.37
CA THR A 183 6.24 -2.52 -6.81
C THR A 183 6.35 -3.97 -7.26
N VAL A 184 6.34 -4.89 -6.29
CA VAL A 184 6.52 -6.33 -6.52
C VAL A 184 5.18 -7.05 -6.56
N ALA A 185 4.27 -6.70 -5.65
CA ALA A 185 2.96 -7.34 -5.56
C ALA A 185 1.93 -6.38 -4.98
N GLU A 186 0.71 -6.52 -5.49
CA GLU A 186 -0.50 -5.87 -5.03
C GLU A 186 -1.58 -6.93 -4.88
N ALA A 187 -2.23 -6.99 -3.72
CA ALA A 187 -3.28 -7.98 -3.50
C ALA A 187 -4.39 -7.43 -2.61
N ARG A 188 -5.62 -7.87 -2.90
CA ARG A 188 -6.75 -7.70 -1.99
C ARG A 188 -6.65 -8.68 -0.82
N ARG A 189 -7.40 -8.42 0.25
CA ARG A 189 -7.44 -9.25 1.48
C ARG A 189 -7.65 -10.73 1.19
N ALA A 190 -8.60 -11.05 0.31
CA ALA A 190 -8.90 -12.42 -0.10
C ALA A 190 -7.72 -13.15 -0.75
N ASP A 191 -6.67 -12.42 -1.15
CA ASP A 191 -5.49 -12.97 -1.81
C ASP A 191 -4.17 -12.65 -1.08
N TRP A 192 -4.22 -12.27 0.20
CA TRP A 192 -3.00 -12.01 0.97
C TRP A 192 -2.12 -13.24 1.16
N GLY A 193 -2.68 -14.43 1.04
CA GLY A 193 -2.02 -15.72 1.19
C GLY A 193 -1.29 -16.19 -0.07
N ASN A 194 -1.36 -15.44 -1.18
CA ASN A 194 -0.65 -15.83 -2.39
C ASN A 194 0.85 -15.99 -2.16
N VAL A 195 1.45 -16.93 -2.90
CA VAL A 195 2.86 -17.33 -2.75
C VAL A 195 3.84 -16.17 -2.82
N ARG A 196 3.53 -15.12 -3.60
CA ARG A 196 4.43 -13.98 -3.80
C ARG A 196 4.49 -13.08 -2.58
N LEU A 197 3.34 -12.77 -1.96
CA LEU A 197 3.30 -11.98 -0.72
C LEU A 197 3.91 -12.74 0.46
N LYS A 198 3.63 -14.04 0.58
CA LYS A 198 4.25 -14.90 1.60
C LYS A 198 5.77 -14.93 1.45
N ALA A 199 6.26 -15.17 0.24
CA ALA A 199 7.69 -15.16 -0.06
C ALA A 199 8.33 -13.78 0.20
N PHE A 200 7.66 -12.68 -0.13
CA PHE A 200 8.17 -11.33 0.20
C PHE A 200 8.30 -11.12 1.71
N ALA A 201 7.29 -11.51 2.49
CA ALA A 201 7.31 -11.39 3.93
C ALA A 201 8.46 -12.21 4.55
N GLU A 202 8.64 -13.45 4.11
CA GLU A 202 9.74 -14.33 4.53
C GLU A 202 11.12 -13.77 4.12
N TYR A 203 11.28 -13.38 2.85
CA TYR A 203 12.53 -12.85 2.29
C TYR A 203 13.03 -11.60 3.03
N THR A 204 12.09 -10.78 3.53
CA THR A 204 12.41 -9.52 4.22
C THR A 204 12.33 -9.61 5.74
N ALA A 205 11.96 -10.76 6.32
CA ALA A 205 11.77 -10.94 7.76
C ALA A 205 13.02 -10.60 8.57
N ASN A 206 14.19 -11.00 8.07
CA ASN A 206 15.49 -10.78 8.74
C ASN A 206 16.17 -9.47 8.34
N TRP A 207 15.52 -8.62 7.54
CA TRP A 207 16.08 -7.32 7.18
C TRP A 207 15.99 -6.36 8.37
N LEU A 208 16.98 -5.47 8.48
CA LEU A 208 17.07 -4.51 9.57
C LEU A 208 15.82 -3.63 9.56
N PRO A 209 15.00 -3.65 10.62
CA PRO A 209 13.79 -2.83 10.68
C PRO A 209 14.16 -1.35 10.84
N ARG A 210 13.43 -0.48 10.14
CA ARG A 210 13.74 0.96 10.08
C ARG A 210 12.53 1.81 10.42
N PHE A 211 11.36 1.39 9.96
CA PHE A 211 10.09 2.02 10.29
C PHE A 211 9.00 0.98 10.45
N ARG A 212 8.16 1.17 11.46
CA ARG A 212 6.85 0.51 11.58
C ARG A 212 5.84 1.52 12.07
N GLY A 213 4.72 1.61 11.37
CA GLY A 213 3.60 2.46 11.74
C GLY A 213 2.28 1.75 11.51
N ILE A 214 1.50 1.62 12.57
CA ILE A 214 0.10 1.22 12.51
C ILE A 214 -0.70 2.44 12.95
N ALA A 215 -1.64 2.85 12.11
CA ALA A 215 -2.46 4.02 12.33
C ALA A 215 -3.89 3.78 11.88
N ALA A 216 -4.73 4.78 12.16
CA ALA A 216 -6.13 4.76 11.80
C ALA A 216 -6.84 3.48 12.29
N ASN A 217 -6.61 3.07 13.54
CA ASN A 217 -7.13 1.81 14.10
C ASN A 217 -6.82 0.58 13.23
N GLY A 218 -5.64 0.54 12.60
CA GLY A 218 -5.22 -0.54 11.71
C GLY A 218 -5.75 -0.45 10.27
N PHE A 219 -6.46 0.62 9.88
CA PHE A 219 -6.78 0.89 8.48
C PHE A 219 -5.58 1.41 7.68
N PHE A 220 -4.48 1.73 8.35
CA PHE A 220 -3.21 2.00 7.69
C PHE A 220 -2.08 1.28 8.41
N LYS A 221 -1.29 0.49 7.67
CA LYS A 221 -0.04 -0.09 8.16
C LYS A 221 1.08 0.24 7.19
N ALA A 222 2.27 0.49 7.71
CA ALA A 222 3.46 0.69 6.92
C ALA A 222 4.67 0.08 7.62
N VAL A 223 5.53 -0.57 6.85
CA VAL A 223 6.83 -1.06 7.31
C VAL A 223 7.90 -0.71 6.28
N ILE A 224 9.08 -0.32 6.75
CA ILE A 224 10.27 -0.17 5.93
C ILE A 224 11.41 -0.91 6.62
N ARG A 225 12.09 -1.78 5.87
CA ARG A 225 13.28 -2.51 6.32
C ARG A 225 14.44 -2.23 5.36
N ARG A 226 15.67 -2.33 5.85
CA ARG A 226 16.90 -2.17 5.08
C ARG A 226 17.65 -3.49 5.07
N HIS A 227 18.16 -3.90 3.92
CA HIS A 227 19.00 -5.08 3.86
C HIS A 227 20.25 -4.89 4.76
N PRO A 228 20.67 -5.92 5.53
CA PRO A 228 21.75 -5.79 6.49
C PRO A 228 23.10 -5.49 5.83
N GLU A 229 23.40 -6.20 4.74
CA GLU A 229 24.72 -6.22 4.09
C GLU A 229 24.74 -5.41 2.78
N LEU A 230 23.93 -5.81 1.81
CA LEU A 230 23.78 -5.15 0.51
C LEU A 230 23.19 -3.75 0.67
N LYS A 231 23.87 -2.73 0.14
CA LYS A 231 23.43 -1.33 0.23
C LYS A 231 23.68 -0.63 -1.11
N PRO A 232 22.73 0.20 -1.59
CA PRO A 232 21.49 0.62 -0.93
C PRO A 232 20.25 -0.15 -1.43
N ILE A 233 19.77 -1.17 -0.72
CA ILE A 233 18.46 -1.80 -0.99
C ILE A 233 17.57 -1.86 0.26
N TRP A 234 16.30 -1.56 0.05
CA TRP A 234 15.27 -1.43 1.08
C TRP A 234 13.99 -2.14 0.64
N SER A 235 13.28 -2.71 1.60
CA SER A 235 11.94 -3.23 1.39
C SER A 235 10.92 -2.30 2.03
N TRP A 236 9.73 -2.27 1.45
CA TRP A 236 8.59 -1.54 1.98
C TRP A 236 7.32 -2.35 1.79
N ALA A 237 6.39 -2.21 2.73
CA ALA A 237 5.03 -2.70 2.57
C ALA A 237 4.04 -1.71 3.18
N LEU A 238 2.91 -1.55 2.50
CA LEU A 238 1.77 -0.77 2.94
C LEU A 238 0.52 -1.66 2.97
N GLU A 239 -0.32 -1.43 3.97
CA GLU A 239 -1.68 -1.96 4.01
C GLU A 239 -2.65 -0.78 4.08
N TRP A 240 -3.63 -0.78 3.18
CA TRP A 240 -4.66 0.25 3.10
C TRP A 240 -6.03 -0.34 3.37
N ASN A 241 -6.74 0.31 4.28
CA ASN A 241 -8.12 0.07 4.65
C ASN A 241 -8.45 -1.40 5.01
N ARG A 242 -7.46 -2.15 5.52
CA ARG A 242 -7.55 -3.61 5.76
C ARG A 242 -8.02 -4.40 4.52
N SER A 243 -7.82 -3.81 3.33
CA SER A 243 -8.38 -4.31 2.07
C SER A 243 -7.29 -4.65 1.06
N MET A 244 -6.27 -3.82 0.96
CA MET A 244 -5.26 -3.92 -0.08
C MET A 244 -3.88 -3.85 0.54
N ARG A 245 -3.00 -4.75 0.09
CA ARG A 245 -1.56 -4.69 0.36
C ARG A 245 -0.83 -4.34 -0.92
N ILE A 246 0.20 -3.53 -0.76
CA ILE A 246 1.16 -3.24 -1.82
C ILE A 246 2.56 -3.30 -1.20
N VAL A 247 3.43 -4.07 -1.84
CA VAL A 247 4.79 -4.33 -1.34
C VAL A 247 5.81 -4.16 -2.45
N GLY A 248 7.04 -3.86 -2.06
CA GLY A 248 8.10 -3.72 -3.04
C GLY A 248 9.46 -3.40 -2.44
N PHE A 249 10.35 -2.97 -3.33
CA PHE A 249 11.70 -2.56 -3.00
C PHE A 249 11.99 -1.15 -3.51
N PHE A 250 13.00 -0.51 -2.93
CA PHE A 250 13.66 0.64 -3.54
C PHE A 250 15.15 0.62 -3.24
N GLY A 251 15.95 1.17 -4.15
CA GLY A 251 17.39 1.06 -4.04
C GLY A 251 18.11 1.09 -5.38
N GLU A 252 19.37 0.63 -5.38
CA GLU A 252 20.12 0.42 -6.61
C GLU A 252 19.40 -0.59 -7.52
N GLU A 253 19.36 -0.29 -8.82
CA GLU A 253 18.49 -0.94 -9.79
C GLU A 253 18.75 -2.45 -9.90
N THR A 254 20.02 -2.85 -10.03
CA THR A 254 20.41 -4.26 -10.16
C THR A 254 19.97 -5.06 -8.94
N LEU A 255 20.27 -4.57 -7.73
CA LEU A 255 19.86 -5.23 -6.49
C LEU A 255 18.33 -5.34 -6.36
N VAL A 256 17.60 -4.29 -6.75
CA VAL A 256 16.13 -4.29 -6.72
C VAL A 256 15.55 -5.31 -7.69
N GLU A 257 16.08 -5.39 -8.92
CA GLU A 257 15.66 -6.37 -9.91
C GLU A 257 15.95 -7.80 -9.46
N GLU A 258 17.15 -8.06 -8.93
CA GLU A 258 17.53 -9.36 -8.38
C GLU A 258 16.60 -9.78 -7.23
N ALA A 259 16.34 -8.89 -6.28
CA ALA A 259 15.43 -9.14 -5.16
C ALA A 259 13.99 -9.39 -5.64
N ALA A 260 13.50 -8.63 -6.63
CA ALA A 260 12.16 -8.83 -7.18
C ALA A 260 12.04 -10.14 -7.99
N ALA A 261 13.09 -10.54 -8.70
CA ALA A 261 13.16 -11.76 -9.49
C ALA A 261 13.31 -13.03 -8.63
N ALA A 262 13.89 -12.91 -7.44
CA ALA A 262 13.99 -14.01 -6.47
C ALA A 262 12.64 -14.46 -5.91
N LEU A 263 11.60 -13.64 -6.07
CA LEU A 263 10.26 -13.93 -5.54
C LEU A 263 9.42 -14.72 -6.55
N PRO A 264 8.76 -15.82 -6.12
CA PRO A 264 7.95 -16.64 -7.00
C PRO A 264 6.76 -15.85 -7.56
N PHE A 265 6.41 -16.13 -8.81
CA PHE A 265 5.15 -15.68 -9.38
C PHE A 265 4.05 -16.69 -9.02
N PRO A 266 2.82 -16.25 -8.69
CA PRO A 266 1.70 -17.16 -8.49
C PRO A 266 1.45 -18.02 -9.72
N GLU A 267 1.18 -19.31 -9.51
CA GLU A 267 0.85 -20.22 -10.60
C GLU A 267 -0.49 -19.81 -11.22
N MET A 268 -0.49 -19.57 -12.52
CA MET A 268 -1.69 -19.23 -13.27
C MET A 268 -2.15 -20.45 -14.06
N SER A 269 -3.47 -20.61 -14.24
CA SER A 269 -3.99 -21.60 -15.16
C SER A 269 -3.38 -21.44 -16.55
N ALA A 270 -3.31 -22.54 -17.31
CA ALA A 270 -2.93 -22.50 -18.71
C ALA A 270 -3.77 -21.47 -19.49
N TRP A 271 -3.13 -20.77 -20.42
CA TRP A 271 -3.80 -19.81 -21.30
C TRP A 271 -4.92 -20.50 -22.10
N ARG A 272 -6.15 -20.00 -21.96
CA ARG A 272 -7.29 -20.43 -22.75
C ARG A 272 -7.57 -19.39 -23.85
N PRO A 273 -7.59 -19.77 -25.13
CA PRO A 273 -8.01 -18.86 -26.19
C PRO A 273 -9.51 -18.54 -26.05
N GLN A 274 -9.91 -17.35 -26.43
CA GLN A 274 -11.29 -16.89 -26.51
C GLN A 274 -11.70 -16.69 -27.98
N PRO A 275 -13.01 -16.77 -28.32
CA PRO A 275 -13.49 -16.61 -29.69
C PRO A 275 -13.12 -15.28 -30.35
N ASP A 276 -12.89 -14.24 -29.55
CA ASP A 276 -12.49 -12.90 -30.00
C ASP A 276 -10.96 -12.74 -30.15
N GLY A 277 -10.21 -13.83 -30.07
CA GLY A 277 -8.74 -13.84 -30.19
C GLY A 277 -8.00 -13.45 -28.91
N ARG A 278 -8.69 -13.06 -27.84
CA ARG A 278 -8.04 -12.84 -26.54
C ARG A 278 -7.58 -14.17 -25.93
N ARG A 279 -6.59 -14.09 -25.05
CA ARG A 279 -6.17 -15.22 -24.21
C ARG A 279 -6.46 -14.87 -22.75
N VAL A 280 -6.99 -15.82 -22.01
CA VAL A 280 -7.32 -15.65 -20.60
C VAL A 280 -6.56 -16.67 -19.76
N ARG A 281 -6.17 -16.26 -18.56
CA ARG A 281 -5.62 -17.11 -17.51
C ARG A 281 -6.23 -16.68 -16.19
N MET A 282 -6.43 -17.63 -15.28
CA MET A 282 -7.07 -17.39 -13.99
C MET A 282 -6.31 -18.11 -12.88
N ARG A 283 -6.51 -17.66 -11.66
CA ARG A 283 -6.07 -18.31 -10.43
C ARG A 283 -7.16 -18.07 -9.38
N PHE A 284 -7.28 -18.97 -8.42
CA PHE A 284 -8.07 -18.73 -7.23
C PHE A 284 -7.30 -17.83 -6.26
N GLU A 285 -8.01 -16.92 -5.62
CA GLU A 285 -7.42 -16.12 -4.54
C GLU A 285 -7.12 -17.03 -3.34
N GLU A 286 -6.02 -16.75 -2.65
CA GLU A 286 -5.59 -17.50 -1.47
C GLU A 286 -5.61 -16.57 -0.25
N GLU A 287 -6.50 -16.84 0.70
CA GLU A 287 -6.60 -16.06 1.92
C GLU A 287 -5.44 -16.38 2.87
N LEU A 288 -4.96 -15.36 3.61
CA LEU A 288 -3.96 -15.53 4.66
C LEU A 288 -4.65 -15.52 6.02
N ALA A 289 -4.45 -16.58 6.81
CA ALA A 289 -4.90 -16.61 8.19
C ALA A 289 -4.18 -15.53 9.03
N GLU A 290 -4.88 -14.88 9.95
CA GLU A 290 -4.30 -13.79 10.76
C GLU A 290 -3.08 -14.23 11.58
N ALA A 291 -3.05 -15.49 12.04
CA ALA A 291 -1.92 -16.05 12.78
C ALA A 291 -0.67 -16.29 11.90
N GLU A 292 -0.83 -16.40 10.58
CA GLU A 292 0.29 -16.55 9.63
C GLU A 292 0.81 -15.20 9.12
N ASP A 293 0.15 -14.09 9.47
CA ASP A 293 0.46 -12.77 8.95
C ASP A 293 1.62 -12.09 9.68
N THR A 294 2.83 -12.34 9.20
CA THR A 294 4.07 -11.82 9.80
C THR A 294 4.53 -10.48 9.20
N LEU A 295 3.94 -10.02 8.09
CA LEU A 295 4.42 -8.89 7.29
C LEU A 295 4.53 -7.58 8.09
N PHE A 296 3.57 -7.35 9.00
CA PHE A 296 3.53 -6.17 9.88
C PHE A 296 3.76 -6.52 11.36
N SER A 297 4.33 -7.69 11.64
CA SER A 297 4.65 -8.13 13.00
C SER A 297 5.65 -7.20 13.69
N THR A 298 5.77 -7.34 15.01
CA THR A 298 6.78 -6.63 15.82
C THR A 298 8.14 -7.31 15.79
N GLN A 299 8.31 -8.43 15.09
CA GLN A 299 9.57 -9.17 15.06
C GLN A 299 10.71 -8.29 14.54
N GLY A 300 11.73 -8.11 15.40
CA GLY A 300 12.88 -7.23 15.18
C GLY A 300 12.65 -5.75 15.50
N PHE A 301 11.40 -5.34 15.78
CA PHE A 301 11.05 -4.00 16.25
C PHE A 301 11.01 -3.90 17.79
N GLU A 302 11.32 -4.98 18.49
CA GLU A 302 11.47 -5.00 19.94
C GLU A 302 12.53 -3.96 20.35
N THR A 303 12.10 -2.92 21.06
CA THR A 303 13.02 -2.03 21.77
C THR A 303 13.30 -2.66 23.13
N ASP A 304 14.56 -2.65 23.57
CA ASP A 304 14.96 -3.15 24.90
C ASP A 304 14.17 -2.52 26.08
N ASP A 305 13.44 -1.43 25.81
CA ASP A 305 12.66 -0.64 26.76
C ASP A 305 11.14 -0.88 26.74
N ASP A 306 10.59 -1.86 26.00
CA ASP A 306 9.17 -2.21 26.14
C ASP A 306 9.01 -3.14 27.36
N PRO A 307 8.56 -2.66 28.54
CA PRO A 307 8.24 -3.56 29.63
C PRO A 307 7.14 -4.49 29.12
N ALA A 308 7.43 -5.79 29.12
CA ALA A 308 6.46 -6.82 28.76
C ALA A 308 5.13 -6.47 29.43
N ASP A 309 4.12 -6.18 28.61
CA ASP A 309 2.76 -5.89 29.04
C ASP A 309 2.22 -7.20 29.64
N SER A 310 2.60 -7.39 30.90
CA SER A 310 2.22 -8.49 31.78
C SER A 310 0.89 -8.12 32.38
N THR A 311 -0.13 -8.05 31.53
CA THR A 311 -1.51 -8.11 31.96
C THR A 311 -2.13 -9.40 31.44
N GLY A 312 -1.68 -10.50 32.03
CA GLY A 312 -2.57 -11.63 32.24
C GLY A 312 -3.60 -11.25 33.28
N SER A 313 -4.86 -11.13 32.87
CA SER A 313 -6.09 -11.26 33.67
C SER A 313 -7.28 -11.32 32.71
#